data_AF-A0A955ZV81-F1
#
_entry.id   AF-A0A955ZV81-F1
#
_cell.length_a   1.000
_cell.length_b   1.000
_cell.length_c   1.000
_cell.angle_alpha   90.00
_cell.angle_beta   90.00
_cell.angle_gamma   90.00
#
_symmetry.space_group_name_H-M   'P 1'
#
loop_
_entity.id
_entity.type
_entity.pdbx_description
1 polymer ?
#
loop_
_entity_poly.entity_id
_entity_poly.type
_entity_poly.pdbx_seq_one_letter_code
_entity_poly.pdbx_strand_id
1 'polypeptide(L)'
;MSTAVDLPTPSFRAWHEETLAHPGADAPANLPADYTRTLRPLGIRLAETSETYTYRVDDDGSGLRIEAGDARADTLVELAHESWAHLTQDLESAPG
;
A
#
# COMPACT_ATOMS: atom_id res chain seq x y z
N MET A 1 -1.73 23.55 -24.37
CA MET A 1 -2.87 23.19 -23.49
C MET A 1 -2.86 21.68 -23.38
N SER A 2 -2.26 21.12 -22.33
CA SER A 2 -2.38 19.68 -22.06
C SER A 2 -3.74 19.41 -21.47
N THR A 3 -4.53 18.57 -22.14
CA THR A 3 -5.71 17.92 -21.57
C THR A 3 -5.21 16.94 -20.52
N ALA A 4 -5.28 17.34 -19.25
CA ALA A 4 -5.18 16.38 -18.15
C ALA A 4 -6.31 15.37 -18.37
N VAL A 5 -5.93 14.11 -18.57
CA VAL A 5 -6.87 13.01 -18.65
C VAL A 5 -7.43 12.85 -17.24
N ASP A 6 -8.72 13.14 -17.07
CA ASP A 6 -9.45 12.91 -15.83
C ASP A 6 -9.67 11.41 -15.69
N LEU A 7 -8.63 10.71 -15.23
CA LEU A 7 -8.71 9.28 -14.94
C LEU A 7 -9.53 9.11 -13.66
N PRO A 8 -10.51 8.19 -13.62
CA PRO A 8 -11.28 7.93 -12.41
C PRO A 8 -10.32 7.54 -11.30
N THR A 9 -10.35 8.27 -10.18
CA THR A 9 -9.50 7.98 -9.03
C THR A 9 -9.84 6.57 -8.52
N PRO A 10 -8.85 5.66 -8.39
CA PRO A 10 -9.11 4.32 -7.91
C PRO A 10 -9.73 4.39 -6.51
N SER A 11 -10.68 3.51 -6.21
CA SER A 11 -11.21 3.47 -4.84
C SER A 11 -10.16 2.84 -3.92
N PHE A 12 -9.93 3.46 -2.77
CA PHE A 12 -8.96 2.98 -1.78
C PHE A 12 -9.16 1.52 -1.39
N ARG A 13 -10.40 1.13 -1.10
CA ARG A 13 -10.78 -0.27 -0.86
C ARG A 13 -10.42 -1.18 -2.03
N ALA A 14 -10.93 -0.89 -3.24
CA ALA A 14 -10.72 -1.76 -4.39
C ALA A 14 -9.23 -1.87 -4.74
N TRP A 15 -8.45 -0.81 -4.57
CA TRP A 15 -7.01 -0.88 -4.83
C TRP A 15 -6.30 -1.85 -3.86
N HIS A 16 -6.63 -1.83 -2.56
CA HIS A 16 -6.04 -2.78 -1.60
C HIS A 16 -6.58 -4.21 -1.78
N GLU A 17 -7.86 -4.37 -2.07
CA GLU A 17 -8.53 -5.68 -2.13
C GLU A 17 -8.44 -6.36 -3.50
N GLU A 18 -8.28 -5.60 -4.58
CA GLU A 18 -8.30 -6.12 -5.95
C GLU A 18 -6.93 -5.97 -6.63
N THR A 19 -6.24 -4.83 -6.45
CA THR A 19 -4.95 -4.59 -7.11
C THR A 19 -3.78 -5.20 -6.34
N LEU A 20 -3.74 -5.04 -5.01
CA LEU A 20 -2.67 -5.58 -4.17
C LEU A 20 -2.91 -7.01 -3.65
N ALA A 21 -4.16 -7.48 -3.62
CA ALA A 21 -4.45 -8.85 -3.20
C ALA A 21 -4.14 -9.90 -4.29
N HIS A 22 -3.78 -9.48 -5.50
CA HIS A 22 -3.35 -10.41 -6.54
C HIS A 22 -1.92 -10.92 -6.24
N PRO A 23 -1.69 -12.25 -6.24
CA PRO A 23 -0.41 -12.89 -5.91
C PRO A 23 0.75 -12.58 -6.89
N GLY A 24 0.58 -11.64 -7.83
CA GLY A 24 1.69 -11.09 -8.62
C GLY A 24 2.70 -10.28 -7.80
N ALA A 25 2.38 -9.97 -6.54
CA ALA A 25 3.30 -9.43 -5.54
C ALA A 25 4.21 -10.50 -4.89
N ASP A 26 4.19 -11.76 -5.37
CA ASP A 26 5.20 -12.79 -5.10
C ASP A 26 6.58 -12.48 -5.72
N ALA A 27 6.88 -11.21 -6.00
CA ALA A 27 8.26 -10.81 -6.17
C ALA A 27 8.91 -11.05 -4.81
N PRO A 28 9.87 -11.99 -4.68
CA PRO A 28 10.56 -12.18 -3.42
C PRO A 28 11.09 -10.81 -3.04
N ALA A 29 10.73 -10.34 -1.84
CA ALA A 29 11.42 -9.21 -1.28
C ALA A 29 12.88 -9.66 -1.24
N ASN A 30 13.71 -9.18 -2.18
CA ASN A 30 15.15 -9.41 -2.21
C ASN A 30 15.81 -8.57 -1.10
N LEU A 31 15.18 -8.57 0.07
CA LEU A 31 15.64 -7.98 1.29
C LEU A 31 16.30 -9.11 2.07
N PRO A 32 17.53 -8.91 2.59
CA PRO A 32 18.13 -9.85 3.52
C PRO A 32 17.16 -10.17 4.66
N ALA A 33 17.12 -11.44 5.10
CA ALA A 33 16.21 -11.88 6.17
C ALA A 33 16.40 -11.11 7.50
N ASP A 34 17.59 -10.56 7.73
CA ASP A 34 17.84 -9.70 8.90
C ASP A 34 17.17 -8.32 8.76
N TYR A 35 16.99 -7.84 7.53
CA TYR A 35 16.35 -6.56 7.24
C TYR A 35 14.83 -6.66 7.33
N THR A 36 14.21 -7.75 6.85
CA THR A 36 12.77 -7.96 6.96
C THR A 36 12.29 -7.95 8.42
N ARG A 37 13.10 -8.49 9.35
CA ARG A 37 12.85 -8.46 10.79
C ARG A 37 12.87 -7.06 11.42
N THR A 38 13.43 -6.07 10.74
CA THR A 38 13.44 -4.67 11.20
C THR A 38 12.21 -3.90 10.73
N LEU A 39 11.50 -4.39 9.72
CA LEU A 39 10.31 -3.74 9.18
C LEU A 39 9.16 -3.89 10.17
N ARG A 40 8.60 -2.74 10.57
CA ARG A 40 7.45 -2.68 11.47
C ARG A 40 6.16 -2.54 10.65
N PRO A 41 5.05 -3.14 11.11
CA PRO A 41 3.77 -2.96 10.44
C PRO A 41 3.38 -1.48 10.28
N LEU A 42 2.99 -1.10 9.07
CA LEU A 42 2.60 0.26 8.70
C LEU A 42 1.13 0.30 8.29
N GLY A 43 0.33 1.12 8.97
CA GLY A 43 -1.05 1.41 8.61
C GLY A 43 -1.15 2.66 7.73
N ILE A 44 -1.95 2.59 6.67
CA ILE A 44 -2.38 3.76 5.90
C ILE A 44 -3.87 3.96 6.14
N ARG A 45 -4.26 5.13 6.66
CA ARG A 45 -5.64 5.54 6.88
C ARG A 45 -6.02 6.66 5.94
N LEU A 46 -7.19 6.56 5.32
CA LEU A 46 -7.83 7.70 4.68
C LEU A 46 -8.45 8.63 5.71
N ALA A 47 -8.11 9.91 5.64
CA ALA A 47 -8.63 10.94 6.53
C ALA A 47 -10.17 11.07 6.42
N GLU A 48 -10.71 10.96 5.20
CA GLU A 48 -12.11 11.25 4.91
C GLU A 48 -13.05 10.13 5.35
N THR A 49 -12.62 8.88 5.26
CA THR A 49 -13.46 7.70 5.52
C THR A 49 -13.04 6.93 6.77
N SER A 50 -11.87 7.23 7.34
CA SER A 50 -11.18 6.42 8.36
C SER A 50 -10.90 4.98 7.93
N GLU A 51 -11.11 4.65 6.66
CA GLU A 51 -10.77 3.34 6.11
C GLU A 51 -9.26 3.14 6.19
N THR A 52 -8.83 1.97 6.65
CA THR A 52 -7.43 1.73 6.98
C THR A 52 -7.00 0.35 6.51
N TYR A 53 -5.79 0.24 5.97
CA TYR A 53 -5.13 -1.03 5.70
C TYR A 53 -3.73 -1.03 6.31
N THR A 54 -3.34 -2.16 6.89
CA THR A 54 -2.02 -2.39 7.49
C THR A 54 -1.18 -3.31 6.62
N TYR A 55 0.04 -2.87 6.35
CA TYR A 55 1.08 -3.55 5.60
C TYR A 55 2.07 -4.19 6.57
N ARG A 56 2.33 -5.48 6.42
CA ARG A 56 3.24 -6.24 7.27
C ARG A 56 4.00 -7.27 6.46
N VAL A 57 5.29 -7.42 6.71
CA VAL A 57 6.06 -8.54 6.15
C VAL A 57 5.81 -9.78 7.01
N ASP A 58 5.60 -10.94 6.38
CA ASP A 58 5.41 -12.19 7.10
C ASP A 58 6.63 -12.55 7.97
N ASP A 59 6.41 -13.30 9.04
CA ASP A 59 7.42 -13.52 10.09
C ASP A 59 8.64 -14.30 9.57
N ASP A 60 8.44 -15.07 8.49
CA ASP A 60 9.48 -15.80 7.76
C ASP A 60 10.12 -14.97 6.63
N GLY A 61 9.68 -13.73 6.43
CA GLY A 61 10.14 -12.83 5.38
C GLY A 61 9.67 -13.21 3.98
N SER A 62 8.72 -14.16 3.85
CA SER A 62 8.32 -14.74 2.57
C SER A 62 7.51 -13.77 1.69
N GLY A 63 6.89 -12.75 2.26
CA GLY A 63 6.07 -11.81 1.49
C GLY A 63 5.48 -10.67 2.31
N LEU A 64 4.78 -9.79 1.60
CA LEU A 64 4.01 -8.69 2.14
C LEU A 64 2.55 -9.11 2.32
N ARG A 65 2.02 -8.96 3.53
CA ARG A 65 0.62 -9.14 3.87
C ARG A 65 -0.05 -7.78 4.09
N ILE A 66 -1.25 -7.65 3.56
CA ILE A 66 -2.08 -6.46 3.72
C ILE A 66 -3.39 -6.89 4.36
N GLU A 67 -3.79 -6.22 5.44
CA GLU A 67 -4.98 -6.55 6.22
C GLU A 67 -5.80 -5.27 6.48
N ALA A 68 -7.12 -5.37 6.48
CA ALA A 68 -7.98 -4.24 6.82
C ALA A 68 -7.88 -3.89 8.32
N GLY A 69 -7.89 -2.60 8.62
CA GLY A 69 -7.78 -2.05 9.98
C GLY A 69 -6.34 -1.66 10.38
N ASP A 70 -6.21 -1.13 11.60
CA ASP A 70 -4.96 -0.61 12.19
C ASP A 70 -4.50 -1.37 13.45
N ALA A 71 -5.23 -2.41 13.86
CA ALA A 71 -5.00 -3.11 15.13
C ALA A 71 -3.58 -3.70 15.26
N ARG A 72 -2.89 -3.92 14.14
CA ARG A 72 -1.53 -4.45 14.07
C ARG A 72 -0.51 -3.41 13.59
N ALA A 73 -0.91 -2.18 13.34
CA ALA A 73 -0.01 -1.13 12.88
C ALA A 73 0.84 -0.61 14.06
N ASP A 74 2.15 -0.64 13.91
CA ASP A 74 3.07 0.03 14.85
C ASP A 74 3.17 1.53 14.53
N THR A 75 2.95 1.89 13.27
CA THR A 75 2.89 3.28 12.78
C THR A 75 1.66 3.45 11.92
N LEU A 76 0.91 4.52 12.15
CA LEU A 76 -0.25 4.88 11.34
C LEU A 76 0.02 6.20 10.63
N VAL A 77 -0.13 6.20 9.31
CA VAL A 77 -0.05 7.39 8.46
C VAL A 77 -1.45 7.71 7.95
N GLU A 78 -1.93 8.91 8.27
CA GLU A 78 -3.20 9.41 7.76
C GLU A 78 -2.96 10.28 6.53
N LEU A 79 -3.67 9.98 5.45
CA LEU A 79 -3.55 10.66 4.16
C LEU A 79 -4.93 11.13 3.69
N ALA A 80 -4.95 12.30 3.05
CA ALA A 80 -6.10 12.68 2.22
C ALA A 80 -6.18 11.76 1.00
N HIS A 81 -7.38 11.54 0.47
CA HIS A 81 -7.61 10.68 -0.69
C HIS A 81 -6.77 11.09 -1.91
N GLU A 82 -6.63 12.39 -2.16
CA GLU A 82 -5.80 12.93 -3.24
C GLU A 82 -4.32 12.58 -3.07
N SER A 83 -3.78 12.72 -1.85
CA SER A 83 -2.39 12.39 -1.54
C SER A 83 -2.12 10.88 -1.70
N TRP A 84 -3.04 10.04 -1.26
CA TRP A 84 -2.95 8.60 -1.48
C TRP A 84 -2.99 8.23 -2.97
N ALA A 85 -3.92 8.82 -3.72
CA ALA A 85 -4.06 8.54 -5.16
C ALA A 85 -2.77 8.87 -5.92
N HIS A 86 -2.15 10.02 -5.63
CA HIS A 86 -0.86 10.39 -6.22
C HIS A 86 0.26 9.38 -5.86
N LEU A 87 0.33 8.92 -4.62
CA LEU A 87 1.32 7.90 -4.23
C LEU A 87 1.15 6.59 -5.02
N THR A 88 -0.09 6.16 -5.24
CA THR A 88 -0.35 4.93 -6.02
C THR A 88 -0.03 5.09 -7.51
N GLN A 89 -0.23 6.27 -8.08
CA GLN A 89 0.08 6.57 -9.48
C GLN A 89 1.59 6.70 -9.75
N ASP A 90 2.34 7.23 -8.78
CA ASP A 90 3.81 7.27 -8.85
C ASP A 90 4.42 5.86 -8.82
N LEU A 91 3.78 4.91 -8.13
CA LEU A 91 4.19 3.50 -8.10
C LEU A 91 3.91 2.75 -9.41
N GLU A 92 2.82 3.08 -10.11
CA GLU A 92 2.45 2.49 -11.41
C GLU A 92 3.23 3.09 -12.59
N SER A 93 3.82 4.27 -12.38
CA SER A 93 4.72 4.92 -13.33
C SER A 93 6.11 4.32 -13.19
N ALA A 94 6.40 3.21 -13.88
CA ALA A 94 7.75 2.65 -13.94
C ALA A 94 8.80 3.75 -14.23
N PRO A 95 10.00 3.71 -13.61
CA PRO A 95 11.11 4.48 -14.17
C PRO A 95 11.34 3.97 -15.60
N GLY A 96 11.31 4.89 -16.56
CA GLY A 96 11.36 4.60 -18.01
C GLY A 96 12.51 3.71 -18.44
#